data_AF-X1RZH5-F1
#
_entry.id   AF-X1RZH5-F1
#
_cell.length_a   1.000
_cell.length_b   1.000
_cell.length_c   1.000
_cell.angle_alpha   90.00
_cell.angle_beta   90.00
_cell.angle_gamma   90.00
#
_symmetry.space_group_name_H-M   'P 1'
#
loop_
_entity.id
_entity.type
_entity.pdbx_description
1 polymer ?
#
loop_
_entity_poly.entity_id
_entity_poly.type
_entity_poly.pdbx_seq_one_letter_code
_entity_poly.pdbx_strand_id
1 'polypeptide(L)'
;YRRSKLFLTAVFIFFGYSIVYFGIAVLQEGDIKSIEWTNFAWFAGNSGLVLLAYPMIYIFEKTYGFLSDATLFELSDTNQPLLRELAEKAPGTFQHSMQVANLAEAATRTTGGSPLLIRTGALYHDIGKMKNSIYFIENQNEEYNPHDQLEFEKSAGIIIGHVKEGVELAKKHKLPDQIIDFIRTHHGTTRVQYFYRSYIRKYPEDLIDTNKFSYPGPKPFSKEMVILMMADSVEASSRSLKSYTKESIDELVESIINYQV
;
A
#
# COMPACT_ATOMS: atom_id res chain seq x y z
N TYR A 1 2.37 -4.03 -18.26
CA TYR A 1 2.70 -2.74 -18.93
C TYR A 1 4.20 -2.46 -19.07
N ARG A 2 5.08 -2.77 -18.09
CA ARG A 2 6.55 -2.62 -18.24
C ARG A 2 7.27 -3.80 -18.95
N ARG A 3 6.75 -5.03 -18.84
CA ARG A 3 7.35 -6.24 -19.48
C ARG A 3 7.37 -6.16 -21.01
N SER A 4 6.26 -5.71 -21.60
CA SER A 4 6.17 -5.45 -23.04
C SER A 4 7.11 -4.33 -23.49
N LYS A 5 7.33 -3.30 -22.67
CA LYS A 5 8.30 -2.23 -22.97
C LYS A 5 9.73 -2.75 -22.99
N LEU A 6 10.14 -3.57 -22.02
CA LEU A 6 11.49 -4.15 -22.00
C LEU A 6 11.74 -5.10 -23.18
N PHE A 7 10.76 -5.91 -23.54
CA PHE A 7 10.82 -6.72 -24.76
C PHE A 7 10.94 -5.86 -26.02
N LEU A 8 10.09 -4.82 -26.13
CA LEU A 8 10.14 -3.88 -27.25
C LEU A 8 11.47 -3.12 -27.31
N THR A 9 12.04 -2.75 -26.15
CA THR A 9 13.37 -2.14 -26.05
C THR A 9 14.45 -3.09 -26.57
N ALA A 10 14.43 -4.37 -26.19
CA ALA A 10 15.39 -5.35 -26.70
C ALA A 10 15.27 -5.52 -28.22
N VAL A 11 14.05 -5.53 -28.75
CA VAL A 11 13.77 -5.56 -30.20
C VAL A 11 14.31 -4.30 -30.89
N PHE A 12 14.05 -3.11 -30.35
CA PHE A 12 14.56 -1.86 -30.91
C PHE A 12 16.09 -1.76 -30.87
N ILE A 13 16.74 -2.24 -29.80
CA ILE A 13 18.20 -2.31 -29.72
C ILE A 13 18.75 -3.22 -30.81
N PHE A 14 18.14 -4.40 -31.00
CA PHE A 14 18.58 -5.36 -32.02
C PHE A 14 18.49 -4.74 -33.42
N PHE A 15 17.33 -4.20 -33.79
CA PHE A 15 17.13 -3.61 -35.11
C PHE A 15 17.94 -2.33 -35.29
N GLY A 16 18.07 -1.50 -34.26
CA GLY A 16 18.88 -0.28 -34.29
C GLY A 16 20.34 -0.59 -34.61
N TYR A 17 20.96 -1.52 -33.87
CA TYR A 17 22.34 -1.95 -34.15
C TYR A 17 22.47 -2.62 -35.50
N SER A 18 21.51 -3.49 -35.87
CA SER A 18 21.51 -4.19 -37.16
C SER A 18 21.44 -3.22 -38.35
N ILE A 19 20.59 -2.20 -38.29
CA ILE A 19 20.42 -1.21 -39.36
C ILE A 19 21.66 -0.33 -39.48
N VAL A 20 22.17 0.19 -38.36
CA VAL A 20 23.37 1.06 -38.37
C VAL A 20 24.58 0.28 -38.88
N TYR A 21 24.79 -0.94 -38.38
CA TYR A 21 25.90 -1.78 -38.82
C TYR A 21 25.79 -2.13 -40.32
N PHE A 22 24.61 -2.54 -40.77
CA PHE A 22 24.38 -2.83 -42.19
C PHE A 22 24.67 -1.62 -43.07
N GLY A 23 24.21 -0.43 -42.68
CA GLY A 23 24.48 0.81 -43.42
C GLY A 23 25.97 1.13 -43.53
N ILE A 24 26.72 0.98 -42.43
CA ILE A 24 28.17 1.20 -42.42
C ILE A 24 28.89 0.16 -43.29
N ALA A 25 28.53 -1.12 -43.16
CA ALA A 25 29.18 -2.21 -43.89
C ALA A 25 28.99 -2.07 -45.41
N VAL A 26 27.77 -1.71 -45.87
CA VAL A 26 27.50 -1.45 -47.29
C VAL A 26 28.29 -0.24 -47.80
N LEU A 27 28.42 0.84 -47.01
CA LEU A 27 29.19 2.03 -47.40
C LEU A 27 30.69 1.78 -47.49
N GLN A 28 31.25 0.94 -46.60
CA GLN A 28 32.68 0.70 -46.53
C GLN A 28 33.15 -0.37 -47.51
N GLU A 29 32.41 -1.45 -47.64
CA GLU A 29 32.87 -2.63 -48.37
C GLU A 29 32.31 -2.72 -49.79
N GLY A 30 31.19 -2.06 -50.08
CA GLY A 30 30.59 -1.99 -51.43
C GLY A 30 30.03 -3.32 -51.98
N ASP A 31 30.20 -4.44 -51.25
CA ASP A 31 29.62 -5.75 -51.54
C ASP A 31 28.92 -6.30 -50.28
N ILE A 32 27.76 -6.92 -50.47
CA ILE A 32 26.99 -7.53 -49.38
C ILE A 32 27.67 -8.82 -48.89
N LYS A 33 28.50 -9.45 -49.73
CA LYS A 33 29.16 -10.71 -49.41
C LYS A 33 30.28 -10.57 -48.37
N SER A 34 30.85 -9.39 -48.20
CA SER A 34 31.92 -9.14 -47.23
C SER A 34 31.38 -8.82 -45.83
N ILE A 35 30.07 -8.62 -45.68
CA ILE A 35 29.44 -8.32 -44.39
C ILE A 35 29.66 -9.48 -43.39
N GLU A 36 30.26 -9.16 -42.24
CA GLU A 36 30.42 -10.10 -41.13
C GLU A 36 29.07 -10.42 -40.45
N TRP A 37 28.38 -11.45 -40.94
CA TRP A 37 27.05 -11.85 -40.46
C TRP A 37 27.02 -12.25 -38.97
N THR A 38 28.17 -12.66 -38.42
CA THR A 38 28.33 -12.98 -36.99
C THR A 38 28.00 -11.78 -36.09
N ASN A 39 28.19 -10.55 -36.55
CA ASN A 39 27.85 -9.35 -35.78
C ASN A 39 26.35 -9.23 -35.48
N PHE A 40 25.49 -9.69 -36.39
CA PHE A 40 24.04 -9.75 -36.12
C PHE A 40 23.71 -10.77 -35.01
N ALA A 41 24.44 -11.88 -34.93
CA ALA A 41 24.31 -12.82 -33.82
C ALA A 41 24.78 -12.20 -32.49
N TRP A 42 25.85 -11.40 -32.51
CA TRP A 42 26.27 -10.63 -31.33
C TRP A 42 25.24 -9.59 -30.90
N PHE A 43 24.60 -8.89 -31.84
CA PHE A 43 23.51 -7.95 -31.54
C PHE A 43 22.30 -8.67 -30.96
N ALA A 44 21.92 -9.83 -31.50
CA ALA A 44 20.86 -10.66 -30.95
C ALA A 44 21.20 -11.13 -29.53
N GLY A 45 22.44 -11.56 -29.30
CA GLY A 45 22.96 -11.91 -27.97
C GLY A 45 22.88 -10.74 -27.00
N ASN A 46 23.32 -9.54 -27.41
CA ASN A 46 23.25 -8.32 -26.60
C ASN A 46 21.80 -7.96 -26.23
N SER A 47 20.88 -7.99 -27.19
CA SER A 47 19.44 -7.77 -26.93
C SER A 47 18.86 -8.83 -25.99
N GLY A 48 19.30 -10.08 -26.09
CA GLY A 48 18.95 -11.14 -25.14
C GLY A 48 19.44 -10.83 -23.72
N LEU A 49 20.67 -10.31 -23.57
CA LEU A 49 21.22 -9.91 -22.27
C LEU A 49 20.42 -8.77 -21.63
N VAL A 50 19.86 -7.84 -22.41
CA VAL A 50 18.98 -6.77 -21.88
C VAL A 50 17.76 -7.34 -21.17
N LEU A 51 17.24 -8.48 -21.62
CA LEU A 51 16.10 -9.15 -20.97
C LEU A 51 16.46 -9.71 -19.58
N LEU A 52 17.75 -9.93 -19.29
CA LEU A 52 18.23 -10.36 -17.97
C LEU A 52 18.08 -9.27 -16.90
N ALA A 53 17.74 -8.03 -17.28
CA ALA A 53 17.42 -6.97 -16.33
C ALA A 53 16.31 -7.35 -15.34
N TYR A 54 15.32 -8.14 -15.75
CA TYR A 54 14.23 -8.59 -14.86
C TYR A 54 14.71 -9.54 -13.75
N PRO A 55 15.38 -10.66 -14.07
CA PRO A 55 16.03 -11.49 -13.06
C PRO A 55 16.96 -10.69 -12.15
N MET A 56 17.72 -9.74 -12.70
CA MET A 56 18.57 -8.87 -11.90
C MET A 56 17.77 -8.01 -10.92
N ILE A 57 16.70 -7.33 -11.35
CA ILE A 57 15.83 -6.55 -10.45
C ILE A 57 15.38 -7.41 -9.27
N TYR A 58 14.91 -8.62 -9.52
CA TYR A 58 14.49 -9.54 -8.45
C TYR A 58 15.63 -9.89 -7.47
N ILE A 59 16.84 -10.16 -7.98
CA ILE A 59 18.02 -10.43 -7.14
C ILE A 59 18.35 -9.20 -6.27
N PHE A 60 18.30 -7.99 -6.84
CA PHE A 60 18.53 -6.75 -6.11
C PHE A 60 17.44 -6.51 -5.05
N GLU A 61 16.16 -6.71 -5.38
CA GLU A 61 15.06 -6.59 -4.42
C GLU A 61 15.26 -7.54 -3.22
N LYS A 62 15.66 -8.79 -3.46
CA LYS A 62 15.89 -9.76 -2.38
C LYS A 62 17.12 -9.47 -1.55
N THR A 63 18.16 -8.92 -2.16
CA THR A 63 19.43 -8.63 -1.48
C THR A 63 19.33 -7.37 -0.62
N TYR A 64 18.61 -6.35 -1.11
CA TYR A 64 18.56 -5.03 -0.47
C TYR A 64 17.21 -4.71 0.18
N GLY A 65 16.20 -5.57 0.05
CA GLY A 65 14.89 -5.39 0.66
C GLY A 65 14.04 -4.26 0.07
N PHE A 66 14.44 -3.70 -1.08
CA PHE A 66 13.67 -2.66 -1.78
C PHE A 66 12.52 -3.26 -2.58
N LEU A 67 11.44 -2.50 -2.71
CA LEU A 67 10.34 -2.79 -3.62
C LEU A 67 10.50 -2.04 -4.93
N SER A 68 10.61 -2.75 -6.05
CA SER A 68 10.52 -2.10 -7.36
C SER A 68 9.09 -1.69 -7.68
N ASP A 69 8.96 -0.71 -8.56
CA ASP A 69 7.67 -0.35 -9.15
C ASP A 69 6.94 -1.53 -9.79
N ALA A 70 7.67 -2.54 -10.30
CA ALA A 70 7.05 -3.71 -10.90
C ALA A 70 6.33 -4.54 -9.82
N THR A 71 7.02 -4.82 -8.72
CA THR A 71 6.47 -5.52 -7.56
C THR A 71 5.31 -4.73 -6.93
N LEU A 72 5.47 -3.42 -6.75
CA LEU A 72 4.40 -2.58 -6.20
C LEU A 72 3.17 -2.54 -7.11
N PHE A 73 3.36 -2.51 -8.43
CA PHE A 73 2.26 -2.55 -9.39
C PHE A 73 1.50 -3.88 -9.32
N GLU A 74 2.22 -5.01 -9.23
CA GLU A 74 1.63 -6.33 -9.06
C GLU A 74 0.86 -6.44 -7.72
N LEU A 75 1.42 -5.91 -6.63
CA LEU A 75 0.75 -5.88 -5.31
C LEU A 75 -0.43 -4.89 -5.28
N SER A 76 -0.42 -3.84 -6.09
CA SER A 76 -1.52 -2.87 -6.15
C SER A 76 -2.73 -3.34 -6.95
N ASP A 77 -2.64 -4.49 -7.62
CA ASP A 77 -3.77 -5.09 -8.33
C ASP A 77 -4.78 -5.64 -7.32
N THR A 78 -5.97 -5.04 -7.28
CA THR A 78 -7.06 -5.42 -6.37
C THR A 78 -7.61 -6.82 -6.62
N ASN A 79 -7.27 -7.45 -7.75
CA ASN A 79 -7.62 -8.83 -8.05
C ASN A 79 -6.65 -9.86 -7.45
N GLN A 80 -5.58 -9.41 -6.78
CA GLN A 80 -4.70 -10.30 -6.02
C GLN A 80 -5.52 -11.10 -4.99
N PRO A 81 -5.19 -12.38 -4.74
CA PRO A 81 -6.01 -13.25 -3.89
C PRO A 81 -6.38 -12.65 -2.52
N LEU A 82 -5.42 -12.00 -1.85
CA LEU A 82 -5.64 -11.42 -0.52
C LEU A 82 -6.53 -10.18 -0.53
N LEU A 83 -6.39 -9.30 -1.53
CA LEU A 83 -7.25 -8.11 -1.66
C LEU A 83 -8.66 -8.48 -2.12
N ARG A 84 -8.77 -9.53 -2.95
CA ARG A 84 -10.06 -10.11 -3.31
C ARG A 84 -10.74 -10.76 -2.11
N GLU A 85 -9.99 -11.47 -1.27
CA GLU A 85 -10.50 -12.01 -0.01
C GLU A 85 -10.98 -10.89 0.93
N LEU A 86 -10.25 -9.76 0.99
CA LEU A 86 -10.69 -8.58 1.73
C LEU A 86 -12.01 -8.03 1.20
N ALA A 87 -12.14 -7.87 -0.12
CA ALA A 87 -13.38 -7.42 -0.75
C ALA A 87 -14.57 -8.36 -0.49
N GLU A 88 -14.32 -9.69 -0.45
CA GLU A 88 -15.36 -10.69 -0.19
C GLU A 88 -15.77 -10.75 1.29
N LYS A 89 -14.82 -10.64 2.24
CA LYS A 89 -15.08 -10.81 3.69
C LYS A 89 -15.38 -9.51 4.46
N ALA A 90 -14.86 -8.39 3.99
CA ALA A 90 -15.00 -7.07 4.61
C ALA A 90 -15.12 -5.99 3.51
N PRO A 91 -16.20 -5.97 2.73
CA PRO A 91 -16.37 -5.08 1.58
C PRO A 91 -16.32 -3.59 1.95
N GLY A 92 -16.81 -3.23 3.14
CA GLY A 92 -16.75 -1.86 3.66
C GLY A 92 -15.32 -1.41 3.93
N THR A 93 -14.53 -2.27 4.59
CA THR A 93 -13.10 -2.04 4.82
C THR A 93 -12.31 -1.98 3.51
N PHE A 94 -12.65 -2.81 2.52
CA PHE A 94 -12.04 -2.74 1.19
C PHE A 94 -12.29 -1.37 0.53
N GLN A 95 -13.54 -0.90 0.55
CA GLN A 95 -13.90 0.41 -0.01
C GLN A 95 -13.20 1.56 0.73
N HIS A 96 -13.17 1.51 2.06
CA HIS A 96 -12.41 2.44 2.89
C HIS A 96 -10.92 2.46 2.49
N SER A 97 -10.28 1.30 2.38
CA SER A 97 -8.87 1.18 1.98
C SER A 97 -8.60 1.79 0.61
N MET A 98 -9.52 1.63 -0.36
CA MET A 98 -9.44 2.27 -1.67
C MET A 98 -9.52 3.80 -1.60
N GLN A 99 -10.39 4.34 -0.73
CA GLN A 99 -10.54 5.78 -0.52
C GLN A 99 -9.28 6.37 0.16
N VAL A 100 -8.79 5.71 1.21
CA VAL A 100 -7.54 6.07 1.89
C VAL A 100 -6.37 6.03 0.90
N ALA A 101 -6.27 5.00 0.06
CA ALA A 101 -5.23 4.90 -0.96
C ALA A 101 -5.23 6.09 -1.93
N ASN A 102 -6.40 6.53 -2.39
CA ASN A 102 -6.51 7.67 -3.29
C ASN A 102 -6.11 8.99 -2.61
N LEU A 103 -6.54 9.21 -1.35
CA LEU A 103 -6.19 10.41 -0.57
C LEU A 103 -4.68 10.45 -0.28
N ALA A 104 -4.14 9.34 0.21
CA ALA A 104 -2.73 9.23 0.59
C ALA A 104 -1.80 9.35 -0.64
N GLU A 105 -2.18 8.77 -1.79
CA GLU A 105 -1.47 8.93 -3.05
C GLU A 105 -1.45 10.40 -3.49
N ALA A 106 -2.60 11.09 -3.46
CA ALA A 106 -2.70 12.49 -3.83
C ALA A 106 -1.84 13.39 -2.94
N ALA A 107 -1.88 13.18 -1.61
CA ALA A 107 -1.06 13.92 -0.66
C ALA A 107 0.44 13.66 -0.86
N THR A 108 0.83 12.42 -1.18
CA THR A 108 2.22 12.04 -1.42
C THR A 108 2.78 12.65 -2.70
N ARG A 109 1.97 12.78 -3.76
CA ARG A 109 2.38 13.46 -5.01
C ARG A 109 2.76 14.92 -4.77
N THR A 110 2.04 15.61 -3.89
CA THR A 110 2.27 17.03 -3.59
C THR A 110 3.40 17.23 -2.60
N THR A 111 3.46 16.41 -1.55
CA THR A 111 4.46 16.56 -0.48
C THR A 111 5.81 15.94 -0.84
N GLY A 112 5.85 15.00 -1.79
CA GLY A 112 7.03 14.22 -2.17
C GLY A 112 7.14 12.92 -1.38
N GLY A 113 7.56 11.84 -2.06
CA GLY A 113 7.59 10.46 -1.55
C GLY A 113 7.32 9.49 -2.70
N SER A 114 6.99 8.23 -2.40
CA SER A 114 6.58 7.26 -3.43
C SER A 114 5.04 7.09 -3.47
N PRO A 115 4.34 7.66 -4.48
CA PRO A 115 2.88 7.52 -4.61
C PRO A 115 2.43 6.07 -4.81
N LEU A 116 3.22 5.29 -5.54
CA LEU A 116 2.89 3.88 -5.78
C LEU A 116 3.05 3.06 -4.50
N LEU A 117 4.10 3.31 -3.71
CA LEU A 117 4.31 2.62 -2.44
C LEU A 117 3.17 2.89 -1.45
N ILE A 118 2.81 4.15 -1.24
CA ILE A 118 1.75 4.50 -0.27
C ILE A 118 0.39 3.98 -0.73
N ARG A 119 0.11 4.02 -2.04
CA ARG A 119 -1.12 3.43 -2.60
C ARG A 119 -1.16 1.95 -2.28
N THR A 120 -0.09 1.20 -2.59
CA THR A 120 -0.02 -0.22 -2.28
C THR A 120 -0.14 -0.48 -0.78
N GLY A 121 0.59 0.24 0.07
CA GLY A 121 0.51 0.12 1.53
C GLY A 121 -0.90 0.35 2.08
N ALA A 122 -1.60 1.38 1.57
CA ALA A 122 -2.97 1.71 1.94
C ALA A 122 -3.97 0.60 1.59
N LEU A 123 -3.79 -0.13 0.48
CA LEU A 123 -4.68 -1.23 0.13
C LEU A 123 -4.64 -2.39 1.14
N TYR A 124 -3.49 -2.56 1.81
CA TYR A 124 -3.28 -3.68 2.74
C TYR A 124 -3.38 -3.29 4.21
N HIS A 125 -3.39 -2.00 4.56
CA HIS A 125 -3.21 -1.54 5.94
C HIS A 125 -4.19 -2.17 6.94
N ASP A 126 -5.39 -2.49 6.44
CA ASP A 126 -6.56 -2.87 7.23
C ASP A 126 -6.99 -4.33 7.05
N ILE A 127 -6.18 -5.16 6.37
CA ILE A 127 -6.54 -6.57 6.07
C ILE A 127 -6.85 -7.40 7.31
N GLY A 128 -6.35 -7.00 8.48
CA GLY A 128 -6.62 -7.70 9.74
C GLY A 128 -8.09 -7.68 10.13
N LYS A 129 -8.86 -6.68 9.69
CA LYS A 129 -10.29 -6.57 9.98
C LYS A 129 -11.10 -7.75 9.42
N MET A 130 -10.61 -8.47 8.40
CA MET A 130 -11.29 -9.64 7.81
C MET A 130 -11.65 -10.72 8.83
N LYS A 131 -10.84 -10.91 9.89
CA LYS A 131 -11.08 -11.97 10.87
C LYS A 131 -12.32 -11.70 11.72
N ASN A 132 -12.64 -10.44 11.95
CA ASN A 132 -13.72 -9.99 12.83
C ASN A 132 -14.51 -8.84 12.18
N SER A 133 -14.83 -8.95 10.88
CA SER A 133 -15.31 -7.82 10.08
C SER A 133 -16.57 -7.15 10.62
N ILE A 134 -17.48 -7.92 11.21
CA ILE A 134 -18.71 -7.42 11.85
C ILE A 134 -18.47 -6.43 13.01
N TYR A 135 -17.27 -6.39 13.60
CA TYR A 135 -16.93 -5.42 14.65
C TYR A 135 -16.43 -4.07 14.12
N PHE A 136 -16.35 -3.89 12.80
CA PHE A 136 -15.90 -2.63 12.20
C PHE A 136 -17.09 -1.96 11.52
N ILE A 137 -17.36 -0.71 11.91
CA ILE A 137 -18.60 0.00 11.57
C ILE A 137 -18.82 0.11 10.05
N GLU A 138 -17.75 0.21 9.28
CA GLU A 138 -17.83 0.28 7.82
C GLU A 138 -18.37 -1.00 7.17
N ASN A 139 -18.36 -2.13 7.88
CA ASN A 139 -18.91 -3.42 7.43
C ASN A 139 -20.25 -3.77 8.10
N GLN A 140 -20.77 -2.91 8.98
CA GLN A 140 -22.03 -3.16 9.68
C GLN A 140 -23.22 -2.62 8.90
N ASN A 141 -24.37 -3.26 9.11
CA ASN A 141 -25.67 -2.71 8.72
C ASN A 141 -26.25 -1.96 9.94
N GLU A 142 -27.00 -0.88 9.72
CA GLU A 142 -27.43 0.07 10.76
C GLU A 142 -28.26 -0.54 11.92
N GLU A 143 -28.75 -1.76 11.78
CA GLU A 143 -29.67 -2.40 12.73
C GLU A 143 -28.99 -3.12 13.91
N TYR A 144 -27.69 -3.45 13.81
CA TYR A 144 -27.02 -4.26 14.84
C TYR A 144 -25.53 -3.91 15.00
N ASN A 145 -25.15 -3.45 16.20
CA ASN A 145 -23.76 -3.26 16.59
C ASN A 145 -23.33 -4.30 17.65
N PRO A 146 -22.44 -5.26 17.33
CA PRO A 146 -22.02 -6.29 18.27
C PRO A 146 -21.26 -5.73 19.49
N HIS A 147 -20.77 -4.49 19.42
CA HIS A 147 -20.11 -3.84 20.56
C HIS A 147 -21.07 -3.51 21.71
N ASP A 148 -22.38 -3.41 21.46
CA ASP A 148 -23.37 -3.09 22.50
C ASP A 148 -23.49 -4.21 23.55
N GLN A 149 -23.06 -5.43 23.21
CA GLN A 149 -23.08 -6.60 24.08
C GLN A 149 -21.72 -6.87 24.74
N LEU A 150 -20.72 -6.00 24.55
CA LEU A 150 -19.37 -6.18 25.04
C LEU A 150 -18.96 -5.09 26.03
N GLU A 151 -18.14 -5.46 27.00
CA GLU A 151 -17.44 -4.47 27.83
C GLU A 151 -16.49 -3.62 26.98
N PHE A 152 -16.35 -2.34 27.34
CA PHE A 152 -15.59 -1.37 26.55
C PHE A 152 -14.12 -1.79 26.32
N GLU A 153 -13.47 -2.39 27.33
CA GLU A 153 -12.11 -2.91 27.20
C GLU A 153 -12.03 -4.03 26.15
N LYS A 154 -13.03 -4.92 26.11
CA LYS A 154 -13.07 -6.02 25.15
C LYS A 154 -13.30 -5.50 23.74
N SER A 155 -14.20 -4.53 23.57
CA SER A 155 -14.41 -3.83 22.31
C SER A 155 -13.13 -3.14 21.82
N ALA A 156 -12.44 -2.41 22.69
CA ALA A 156 -11.14 -1.80 22.36
C ALA A 156 -10.09 -2.85 21.96
N GLY A 157 -10.03 -3.98 22.66
CA GLY A 157 -9.11 -5.08 22.35
C GLY A 157 -9.36 -5.69 20.97
N ILE A 158 -10.62 -5.85 20.54
CA ILE A 158 -10.96 -6.32 19.18
C ILE A 158 -10.49 -5.32 18.14
N ILE A 159 -10.79 -4.02 18.35
CA ILE A 159 -10.38 -2.96 17.43
C ILE A 159 -8.85 -2.90 17.35
N ILE A 160 -8.13 -2.86 18.47
CA ILE A 160 -6.66 -2.81 18.47
C ILE A 160 -6.04 -4.08 17.84
N GLY A 161 -6.70 -5.22 18.03
CA GLY A 161 -6.25 -6.53 17.56
C GLY A 161 -6.08 -6.64 16.05
N HIS A 162 -6.81 -5.86 15.24
CA HIS A 162 -6.73 -5.96 13.77
C HIS A 162 -5.33 -5.69 13.25
N VAL A 163 -4.54 -4.83 13.91
CA VAL A 163 -3.16 -4.54 13.51
C VAL A 163 -2.31 -5.80 13.59
N LYS A 164 -2.37 -6.52 14.72
CA LYS A 164 -1.63 -7.76 14.92
C LYS A 164 -2.11 -8.85 13.95
N GLU A 165 -3.43 -9.00 13.81
CA GLU A 165 -4.04 -9.97 12.90
C GLU A 165 -3.64 -9.70 11.44
N GLY A 166 -3.59 -8.43 11.05
CA GLY A 166 -3.16 -8.00 9.72
C GLY A 166 -1.68 -8.30 9.47
N VAL A 167 -0.81 -8.04 10.44
CA VAL A 167 0.63 -8.38 10.34
C VAL A 167 0.83 -9.89 10.20
N GLU A 168 0.13 -10.70 11.01
CA GLU A 168 0.20 -12.16 10.92
C GLU A 168 -0.30 -12.67 9.55
N LEU A 169 -1.40 -12.11 9.06
CA LEU A 169 -1.98 -12.47 7.77
C LEU A 169 -1.08 -12.07 6.59
N ALA A 170 -0.49 -10.88 6.64
CA ALA A 170 0.45 -10.39 5.65
C ALA A 170 1.70 -11.26 5.56
N LYS A 171 2.26 -11.66 6.72
CA LYS A 171 3.41 -12.59 6.78
C LYS A 171 3.05 -13.96 6.21
N LYS A 172 1.86 -14.49 6.51
CA LYS A 172 1.38 -15.75 5.95
C LYS A 172 1.30 -15.70 4.42
N HIS A 173 0.91 -14.55 3.86
CA HIS A 173 0.86 -14.29 2.42
C HIS A 173 2.20 -13.84 1.82
N LYS A 174 3.28 -13.83 2.61
CA LYS A 174 4.63 -13.42 2.18
C LYS A 174 4.66 -12.01 1.59
N LEU A 175 3.81 -11.11 2.11
CA LEU A 175 3.91 -9.70 1.76
C LEU A 175 5.28 -9.16 2.20
N PRO A 176 5.88 -8.23 1.44
CA PRO A 176 7.15 -7.62 1.83
C PRO A 176 7.04 -6.83 3.14
N ASP A 177 8.12 -6.79 3.92
CA ASP A 177 8.15 -6.10 5.22
C ASP A 177 7.75 -4.63 5.12
N GLN A 178 8.14 -3.94 4.04
CA GLN A 178 7.77 -2.54 3.82
C GLN A 178 6.25 -2.33 3.69
N ILE A 179 5.50 -3.32 3.19
CA ILE A 179 4.02 -3.29 3.16
C ILE A 179 3.45 -3.65 4.55
N ILE A 180 4.05 -4.62 5.23
CA ILE A 180 3.70 -4.99 6.61
C ILE A 180 3.89 -3.81 7.57
N ASP A 181 4.86 -2.94 7.30
CA ASP A 181 5.12 -1.75 8.09
C ASP A 181 3.93 -0.77 8.06
N PHE A 182 3.28 -0.56 6.91
CA PHE A 182 2.06 0.23 6.85
C PHE A 182 0.95 -0.35 7.75
N ILE A 183 0.79 -1.67 7.77
CA ILE A 183 -0.17 -2.33 8.67
C ILE A 183 0.19 -2.06 10.12
N ARG A 184 1.44 -2.28 10.54
CA ARG A 184 1.80 -2.18 11.96
C ARG A 184 1.86 -0.75 12.49
N THR A 185 2.03 0.26 11.63
CA THR A 185 2.24 1.65 12.05
C THR A 185 1.07 2.59 11.81
N HIS A 186 0.06 2.24 10.99
CA HIS A 186 -0.94 3.22 10.53
C HIS A 186 -1.78 3.85 11.65
N HIS A 187 -1.83 3.27 12.85
CA HIS A 187 -2.43 3.89 14.02
C HIS A 187 -1.42 4.42 15.05
N GLY A 188 -0.12 4.17 14.85
CA GLY A 188 0.94 4.52 15.79
C GLY A 188 0.60 4.08 17.22
N THR A 189 0.64 5.04 18.14
CA THR A 189 0.27 4.84 19.56
C THR A 189 -1.01 5.60 19.92
N THR A 190 -1.92 5.79 18.95
CA THR A 190 -3.19 6.48 19.18
C THR A 190 -4.10 5.68 20.11
N ARG A 191 -5.20 6.30 20.56
CA ARG A 191 -6.16 5.69 21.47
C ARG A 191 -7.48 5.45 20.75
N VAL A 192 -8.13 4.33 21.03
CA VAL A 192 -9.50 4.05 20.61
C VAL A 192 -10.45 4.88 21.47
N GLN A 193 -10.60 6.16 21.10
CA GLN A 193 -11.15 7.20 21.97
C GLN A 193 -12.61 6.98 22.37
N TYR A 194 -13.43 6.40 21.48
CA TYR A 194 -14.84 6.15 21.77
C TYR A 194 -15.00 5.24 23.01
N PHE A 195 -14.37 4.06 22.99
CA PHE A 195 -14.47 3.11 24.10
C PHE A 195 -13.78 3.61 25.37
N TYR A 196 -12.66 4.33 25.25
CA TYR A 196 -12.02 4.98 26.39
C TYR A 196 -12.95 5.98 27.08
N ARG A 197 -13.56 6.89 26.31
CA ARG A 197 -14.48 7.92 26.84
C ARG A 197 -15.76 7.31 27.43
N SER A 198 -16.28 6.26 26.81
CA SER A 198 -17.44 5.52 27.32
C SER A 198 -17.12 4.80 28.64
N TYR A 199 -15.91 4.23 28.77
CA TYR A 199 -15.46 3.60 30.00
C TYR A 199 -15.36 4.60 31.16
N ILE A 200 -14.60 5.70 31.01
CA ILE A 200 -14.42 6.69 32.08
C ILE A 200 -15.75 7.35 32.50
N ARG A 201 -16.73 7.44 31.59
CA ARG A 201 -18.06 7.96 31.90
C ARG A 201 -18.89 6.98 32.72
N LYS A 202 -18.79 5.68 32.43
CA LYS A 202 -19.52 4.62 33.14
C LYS A 202 -18.88 4.28 34.49
N TYR A 203 -17.56 4.36 34.58
CA TYR A 203 -16.77 4.02 35.75
C TYR A 203 -15.83 5.18 36.15
N PRO A 204 -16.38 6.31 36.66
CA PRO A 204 -15.58 7.51 36.95
C PRO A 204 -14.60 7.35 38.12
N GLU A 205 -14.83 6.37 39.00
CA GLU A 205 -14.03 6.10 40.21
C GLU A 205 -12.93 5.03 39.96
N ASP A 206 -12.93 4.37 38.80
CA ASP A 206 -12.00 3.29 38.49
C ASP A 206 -10.61 3.84 38.11
N LEU A 207 -9.56 3.23 38.66
CA LEU A 207 -8.19 3.43 38.19
C LEU A 207 -8.01 2.74 36.84
N ILE A 208 -8.17 3.50 35.76
CA ILE A 208 -8.08 2.96 34.40
C ILE A 208 -6.62 2.74 33.97
N ASP A 209 -6.33 1.55 33.46
CA ASP A 209 -5.12 1.33 32.67
C ASP A 209 -5.35 1.83 31.23
N THR A 210 -4.87 3.05 30.96
CA THR A 210 -5.05 3.69 29.64
C THR A 210 -4.43 2.88 28.49
N ASN A 211 -3.47 1.99 28.77
CA ASN A 211 -2.80 1.19 27.75
C ASN A 211 -3.75 0.18 27.10
N LYS A 212 -4.79 -0.28 27.81
CA LYS A 212 -5.81 -1.19 27.26
C LYS A 212 -6.61 -0.59 26.11
N PHE A 213 -6.60 0.74 25.98
CA PHE A 213 -7.33 1.46 24.92
C PHE A 213 -6.41 2.06 23.87
N SER A 214 -5.10 1.85 23.97
CA SER A 214 -4.12 2.45 23.07
C SER A 214 -3.45 1.39 22.20
N TYR A 215 -3.21 1.75 20.93
CA TYR A 215 -2.41 0.93 20.04
C TYR A 215 -0.97 0.81 20.57
N PRO A 216 -0.36 -0.39 20.50
CA PRO A 216 0.99 -0.61 21.03
C PRO A 216 2.09 0.03 20.18
N GLY A 217 1.76 0.54 18.99
CA GLY A 217 2.74 1.03 18.03
C GLY A 217 3.42 -0.08 17.21
N PRO A 218 4.55 0.24 16.54
CA PRO A 218 5.32 1.49 16.67
C PRO A 218 4.68 2.69 15.96
N LYS A 219 5.15 3.91 16.28
CA LYS A 219 4.79 5.11 15.51
C LYS A 219 5.33 5.01 14.07
N PRO A 220 4.65 5.64 13.08
CA PRO A 220 5.20 5.80 11.74
C PRO A 220 6.63 6.34 11.76
N PHE A 221 7.50 5.72 10.96
CA PHE A 221 8.92 6.10 10.87
C PHE A 221 9.35 6.47 9.45
N SER A 222 8.43 6.43 8.48
CA SER A 222 8.61 7.00 7.15
C SER A 222 7.54 8.06 6.88
N LYS A 223 7.84 8.94 5.93
CA LYS A 223 6.90 9.97 5.49
C LYS A 223 5.61 9.37 4.94
N GLU A 224 5.72 8.32 4.14
CA GLU A 224 4.57 7.62 3.57
C GLU A 224 3.66 7.02 4.67
N MET A 225 4.24 6.48 5.74
CA MET A 225 3.46 5.92 6.85
C MET A 225 2.74 7.02 7.65
N VAL A 226 3.38 8.18 7.82
CA VAL A 226 2.74 9.35 8.46
C VAL A 226 1.56 9.84 7.62
N ILE A 227 1.76 9.98 6.30
CA ILE A 227 0.70 10.37 5.37
C ILE A 227 -0.45 9.36 5.40
N LEU A 228 -0.15 8.05 5.46
CA LEU A 228 -1.19 7.03 5.56
C LEU A 228 -2.01 7.19 6.84
N MET A 229 -1.36 7.32 8.00
CA MET A 229 -2.02 7.51 9.29
C MET A 229 -2.94 8.74 9.31
N MET A 230 -2.49 9.84 8.69
CA MET A 230 -3.30 11.06 8.55
C MET A 230 -4.50 10.83 7.61
N ALA A 231 -4.26 10.23 6.43
CA ALA A 231 -5.28 9.98 5.43
C ALA A 231 -6.38 9.02 5.93
N ASP A 232 -5.99 7.95 6.63
CA ASP A 232 -6.90 7.00 7.29
C ASP A 232 -7.83 7.74 8.28
N SER A 233 -7.24 8.51 9.19
CA SER A 233 -8.02 9.24 10.20
C SER A 233 -8.95 10.29 9.59
N VAL A 234 -8.52 10.99 8.53
CA VAL A 234 -9.36 11.96 7.81
C VAL A 234 -10.51 11.26 7.08
N GLU A 235 -10.24 10.17 6.35
CA GLU A 235 -11.28 9.40 5.66
C GLU A 235 -12.33 8.92 6.66
N ALA A 236 -11.90 8.24 7.73
CA ALA A 236 -12.79 7.64 8.72
C ALA A 236 -13.63 8.72 9.42
N SER A 237 -13.02 9.86 9.78
CA SER A 237 -13.72 10.95 10.46
C SER A 237 -14.66 11.71 9.52
N SER A 238 -14.35 11.79 8.23
CA SER A 238 -15.19 12.51 7.24
C SER A 238 -16.58 11.90 7.09
N ARG A 239 -16.71 10.59 7.34
CA ARG A 239 -18.00 9.88 7.31
C ARG A 239 -19.00 10.40 8.36
N SER A 240 -18.51 11.07 9.40
CA SER A 240 -19.33 11.65 10.47
C SER A 240 -19.79 13.09 10.19
N LEU A 241 -19.33 13.71 9.09
CA LEU A 241 -19.73 15.07 8.73
C LEU A 241 -21.21 15.13 8.36
N LYS A 242 -21.91 16.11 8.92
CA LYS A 242 -23.33 16.39 8.57
C LYS A 242 -23.48 17.03 7.19
N SER A 243 -22.47 17.80 6.76
CA SER A 243 -22.43 18.46 5.46
C SER A 243 -21.01 18.51 4.94
N TYR A 244 -20.85 18.29 3.63
CA TYR A 244 -19.56 18.30 2.94
C TYR A 244 -19.36 19.66 2.24
N THR A 245 -19.03 20.69 3.02
CA THR A 245 -18.58 21.99 2.48
C THR A 245 -17.06 22.07 2.54
N LYS A 246 -16.48 23.02 1.81
CA LYS A 246 -15.02 23.21 1.86
C LYS A 246 -14.56 23.51 3.28
N GLU A 247 -15.29 24.37 3.98
CA GLU A 247 -14.99 24.82 5.34
C GLU A 247 -15.09 23.66 6.33
N SER A 248 -16.14 22.83 6.27
CA SER A 248 -16.30 21.70 7.20
C SER A 248 -15.24 20.62 6.99
N ILE A 249 -14.79 20.42 5.74
CA ILE A 249 -13.70 19.49 5.43
C ILE A 249 -12.36 20.06 5.93
N ASP A 250 -12.10 21.34 5.71
CA ASP A 250 -10.86 22.01 6.14
C ASP A 250 -10.71 21.96 7.67
N GLU A 251 -11.77 22.33 8.40
CA GLU A 251 -11.81 22.24 9.87
C GLU A 251 -11.60 20.82 10.38
N LEU A 252 -12.19 19.82 9.71
CA LEU A 252 -11.99 18.41 10.06
C LEU A 252 -10.54 17.99 9.87
N VAL A 253 -9.96 18.29 8.72
CA VAL A 253 -8.58 17.91 8.38
C VAL A 253 -7.62 18.55 9.39
N GLU A 254 -7.76 19.85 9.66
CA GLU A 254 -6.93 20.55 10.64
C GLU A 254 -7.08 19.96 12.05
N SER A 255 -8.31 19.67 12.49
CA SER A 255 -8.55 19.05 13.80
C SER A 255 -7.87 17.69 13.94
N ILE A 256 -7.95 16.84 12.91
CA ILE A 256 -7.34 15.51 12.92
C ILE A 256 -5.81 15.60 12.90
N ILE A 257 -5.24 16.43 12.03
CA ILE A 257 -3.79 16.57 11.91
C ILE A 257 -3.21 17.15 13.21
N ASN A 258 -3.80 18.22 13.75
CA ASN A 258 -3.34 18.84 15.00
C ASN A 258 -3.44 17.90 16.22
N TYR A 259 -4.34 16.92 16.18
CA TYR A 259 -4.43 15.90 17.24
C TYR A 259 -3.32 14.84 17.15
N GLN A 260 -2.76 14.60 15.96
CA GLN A 260 -1.75 13.57 15.71
C GLN A 260 -0.30 14.07 15.85
N VAL A 261 -0.08 15.37 15.72
CA VAL A 261 1.22 16.06 15.91
C VAL A 261 1.47 16.32 17.39
#